data_AF-A0A1I0TGT4-F1
#
_entry.id   AF-A0A1I0TGT4-F1
#
_cell.length_a   1.000
_cell.length_b   1.000
_cell.length_c   1.000
_cell.angle_alpha   90.00
_cell.angle_beta   90.00
_cell.angle_gamma   90.00
#
_symmetry.space_group_name_H-M   'P 1'
#
loop_
_entity.id
_entity.type
_entity.pdbx_description
1 polymer ?
#
loop_
_entity_poly.entity_id
_entity_poly.type
_entity_poly.pdbx_seq_one_letter_code
_entity_poly.pdbx_strand_id
1 'polypeptide(L)'
;MSLQRKIKQKKEKTTSPFHPEVMAAWNRGFNAGAKQQNELDTQLMMEWLGKLEEIPGIGPKMAWRIREHYLEFMRGKRESK
;
A
#
# COMPACT_ATOMS: atom_id res chain seq x y z
N MET A 1 -21.93 27.95 -29.83
CA MET A 1 -21.49 26.67 -29.23
C MET A 1 -22.72 25.91 -28.76
N SER A 2 -23.14 24.87 -29.50
CA SER A 2 -24.45 24.21 -29.35
C SER A 2 -24.59 23.42 -28.04
N LEU A 3 -25.80 23.44 -27.46
CA LEU A 3 -26.20 22.78 -26.22
C LEU A 3 -25.88 21.27 -26.16
N GLN A 4 -25.73 20.63 -27.32
CA GLN A 4 -25.43 19.20 -27.43
C GLN A 4 -24.03 18.82 -26.90
N ARG A 5 -23.03 19.73 -26.98
CA ARG A 5 -21.69 19.47 -26.43
C ARG A 5 -21.67 19.43 -24.90
N LYS A 6 -22.53 20.20 -24.22
CA LYS A 6 -22.62 20.22 -22.75
C LYS A 6 -23.25 18.94 -22.18
N ILE A 7 -24.15 18.30 -22.93
CA ILE A 7 -24.81 17.05 -22.49
C ILE A 7 -23.84 15.86 -22.62
N LYS A 8 -22.99 15.85 -23.66
CA LYS A 8 -21.97 14.81 -23.86
C LYS A 8 -20.88 14.81 -22.77
N GLN A 9 -20.42 15.99 -22.34
CA GLN A 9 -19.42 16.12 -21.26
C GLN A 9 -19.92 15.71 -19.87
N LYS A 10 -21.23 15.74 -19.59
CA LYS A 10 -21.77 15.25 -18.31
C LYS A 10 -21.82 13.71 -18.22
N LYS A 11 -21.80 13.01 -19.36
CA LYS A 11 -21.77 11.53 -19.43
C LYS A 11 -20.37 10.93 -19.35
N GLU A 12 -19.33 11.77 -19.43
CA GLU A 12 -17.92 11.35 -19.34
C GLU A 12 -17.33 11.48 -17.92
N LYS A 13 -18.18 11.70 -16.90
CA LYS A 13 -17.79 11.28 -15.55
C LYS A 13 -18.09 9.81 -15.49
N THR A 14 -17.06 8.99 -15.57
CA THR A 14 -17.07 7.55 -15.36
C THR A 14 -17.62 7.26 -13.96
N THR A 15 -18.93 7.37 -13.78
CA THR A 15 -19.63 6.80 -12.66
C THR A 15 -19.45 5.31 -12.83
N SER A 16 -18.77 4.69 -11.89
CA SER A 16 -18.67 3.23 -11.80
C SER A 16 -20.01 2.59 -12.19
N PRO A 17 -20.03 1.48 -12.96
CA PRO A 17 -21.28 0.81 -13.33
C PRO A 17 -22.08 0.31 -12.13
N PHE A 18 -21.49 0.37 -10.92
CA PHE A 18 -22.12 0.01 -9.66
C PHE A 18 -22.71 1.24 -8.93
N HIS A 19 -23.84 1.00 -8.25
CA HIS A 19 -24.49 2.00 -7.40
C HIS A 19 -23.49 2.56 -6.36
N PRO A 20 -23.52 3.86 -6.02
CA PRO A 20 -22.58 4.47 -5.08
C PRO A 20 -22.47 3.76 -3.72
N GLU A 21 -23.58 3.21 -3.22
CA GLU A 21 -23.62 2.43 -1.99
C GLU A 21 -22.85 1.11 -2.10
N VAL A 22 -22.95 0.43 -3.26
CA VAL A 22 -22.20 -0.79 -3.55
C VAL A 22 -20.70 -0.47 -3.64
N MET A 23 -20.35 0.64 -4.29
CA MET A 23 -18.96 1.12 -4.33
C MET A 23 -18.42 1.49 -2.94
N ALA A 24 -19.24 2.11 -2.09
CA ALA A 24 -18.85 2.43 -0.72
C ALA A 24 -18.61 1.17 0.12
N ALA A 25 -19.48 0.15 0.01
CA ALA A 25 -19.29 -1.14 0.68
C ALA A 25 -18.04 -1.87 0.17
N TRP A 26 -17.84 -1.90 -1.15
CA TRP A 26 -16.64 -2.47 -1.78
C TRP A 26 -15.36 -1.79 -1.31
N ASN A 27 -15.32 -0.46 -1.34
CA ASN A 27 -14.14 0.31 -0.92
C ASN A 27 -13.83 0.10 0.57
N ARG A 28 -14.84 -0.06 1.44
CA ARG A 28 -14.62 -0.41 2.85
C ARG A 28 -13.97 -1.79 2.99
N GLY A 29 -14.50 -2.79 2.29
CA GLY A 29 -13.93 -4.14 2.30
C GLY A 29 -12.51 -4.17 1.72
N PHE A 30 -12.29 -3.49 0.61
CA PHE A 30 -10.98 -3.34 -0.03
C PHE A 30 -9.97 -2.67 0.91
N ASN A 31 -10.33 -1.55 1.54
CA ASN A 31 -9.45 -0.85 2.47
C ASN A 31 -9.13 -1.69 3.71
N ALA A 32 -10.11 -2.44 4.23
CA ALA A 32 -9.89 -3.37 5.34
C ALA A 32 -8.93 -4.50 4.95
N GLY A 33 -9.12 -5.10 3.78
CA GLY A 33 -8.23 -6.13 3.24
C GLY A 33 -6.82 -5.61 2.98
N ALA A 34 -6.69 -4.44 2.37
CA ALA A 34 -5.40 -3.79 2.14
C ALA A 34 -4.69 -3.47 3.46
N LYS A 35 -5.42 -3.04 4.49
CA LYS A 35 -4.86 -2.82 5.84
C LYS A 35 -4.33 -4.14 6.44
N GLN A 36 -5.15 -5.19 6.42
CA GLN A 36 -4.76 -6.51 6.94
C GLN A 36 -3.55 -7.08 6.19
N GLN A 37 -3.51 -6.95 4.87
CA GLN A 37 -2.38 -7.38 4.06
C GLN A 37 -1.10 -6.62 4.43
N ASN A 38 -1.18 -5.30 4.56
CA ASN A 38 -0.02 -4.49 4.98
C ASN A 38 0.48 -4.88 6.38
N GLU A 39 -0.42 -5.22 7.30
CA GLU A 39 -0.05 -5.69 8.64
C GLU A 39 0.69 -7.04 8.58
N LEU A 40 0.16 -8.00 7.82
CA LEU A 40 0.79 -9.32 7.63
C LEU A 40 2.15 -9.21 6.94
N ASP A 41 2.24 -8.43 5.85
CA ASP A 41 3.48 -8.20 5.13
C ASP A 41 4.53 -7.55 6.04
N THR A 42 4.12 -6.61 6.89
CA THR A 42 5.02 -5.98 7.87
C THR A 42 5.51 -6.98 8.91
N GLN A 43 4.64 -7.83 9.45
CA GLN A 43 5.02 -8.85 10.42
C GLN A 43 6.04 -9.83 9.84
N LEU A 44 5.79 -10.32 8.63
CA LEU A 44 6.69 -11.24 7.94
C LEU A 44 8.07 -10.58 7.71
N MET A 45 8.09 -9.32 7.27
CA MET A 45 9.34 -8.60 7.07
C MET A 45 10.14 -8.42 8.36
N MET A 46 9.48 -8.12 9.49
CA MET A 46 10.15 -7.99 10.78
C MET A 46 10.70 -9.33 11.28
N GLU A 47 9.99 -10.43 11.03
CA GLU A 47 10.48 -11.77 11.34
C GLU A 47 11.75 -12.10 10.56
N TRP A 48 11.77 -11.84 9.25
CA TRP A 48 12.95 -12.03 8.41
C TRP A 48 14.14 -11.21 8.87
N LEU A 49 13.90 -9.94 9.25
CA LEU A 49 14.95 -9.07 9.81
C LEU A 49 15.49 -9.58 11.15
N GLY A 50 14.65 -10.25 11.95
CA GLY A 50 15.07 -10.90 13.19
C GLY A 50 16.05 -12.04 12.94
N LYS A 51 15.83 -12.83 11.89
CA LYS A 51 16.58 -14.04 11.54
C LYS A 51 17.86 -13.80 10.72
N LEU A 52 18.24 -12.55 10.47
CA LEU A 52 19.41 -12.23 9.63
C LEU A 52 20.72 -12.87 10.10
N GLU A 53 20.89 -13.05 11.41
CA GLU A 53 22.10 -13.63 12.00
C GLU A 53 22.17 -15.16 11.83
N GLU A 54 21.06 -15.80 11.43
CA GLU A 54 21.03 -17.22 11.07
C GLU A 54 21.64 -17.47 9.69
N ILE A 55 21.78 -16.43 8.85
CA ILE A 55 22.36 -16.53 7.51
C ILE A 55 23.88 -16.67 7.64
N PRO A 56 24.48 -17.76 7.13
CA PRO A 56 25.93 -17.93 7.16
C PRO A 56 26.65 -16.74 6.50
N GLY A 57 27.60 -16.16 7.23
CA GLY A 57 28.35 -14.98 6.78
C GLY A 57 27.74 -13.64 7.20
N ILE A 58 26.56 -13.60 7.81
CA ILE A 58 25.98 -12.39 8.40
C ILE A 58 26.16 -12.42 9.92
N GLY A 59 27.16 -11.68 10.40
CA GLY A 59 27.34 -11.45 11.84
C GLY A 59 26.44 -10.35 12.41
N PRO A 60 26.38 -10.17 13.73
CA PRO A 60 25.50 -9.21 14.41
C PRO A 60 25.64 -7.77 13.90
N LYS A 61 26.88 -7.33 13.64
CA LYS A 61 27.17 -6.01 13.09
C LYS A 61 26.56 -5.80 11.71
N MET A 62 26.62 -6.82 10.85
CA MET A 62 26.06 -6.73 9.49
C MET A 62 24.54 -6.79 9.53
N ALA A 63 23.97 -7.68 10.34
CA ALA A 63 22.53 -7.76 10.57
C ALA A 63 21.95 -6.42 11.06
N TRP A 64 22.61 -5.76 12.02
CA TRP A 64 22.20 -4.45 12.52
C TRP A 64 22.17 -3.38 11.41
N ARG A 65 23.21 -3.30 10.56
CA ARG A 65 23.25 -2.35 9.44
C ARG A 65 22.12 -2.59 8.43
N ILE A 66 21.80 -3.85 8.15
CA ILE A 66 20.70 -4.20 7.25
C ILE A 66 19.35 -3.77 7.85
N ARG A 67 19.12 -4.03 9.14
CA ARG A 67 17.91 -3.60 9.85
C ARG A 67 17.75 -2.08 9.81
N GLU A 68 18.82 -1.34 10.13
CA GLU A 68 18.82 0.13 10.11
C GLU A 68 18.50 0.65 8.70
N HIS A 69 19.21 0.18 7.67
CA HIS A 69 18.98 0.60 6.30
C HIS A 69 17.52 0.37 5.85
N TYR A 70 16.94 -0.79 6.20
CA TYR A 70 15.54 -1.08 5.89
C TYR A 70 14.57 -0.10 6.58
N LEU A 71 14.78 0.18 7.87
CA LEU A 71 13.91 1.09 8.62
C LEU A 71 14.00 2.53 8.07
N GLU A 72 15.19 3.00 7.72
CA GLU A 72 15.38 4.32 7.10
C GLU A 72 14.71 4.40 5.72
N PHE A 73 14.87 3.37 4.89
CA PHE A 73 14.19 3.28 3.60
C PHE A 73 12.66 3.35 3.73
N MET A 74 12.11 2.63 4.70
CA MET A 74 10.67 2.64 4.98
C MET A 74 10.19 3.98 5.55
N ARG A 75 11.02 4.68 6.35
CA ARG A 75 10.74 6.04 6.82
C ARG A 75 10.64 7.02 5.64
N GLY A 76 11.62 7.01 4.73
CA GLY A 76 11.62 7.88 3.56
C GLY A 76 10.40 7.68 2.65
N LYS A 77 9.92 6.45 2.51
CA LYS A 77 8.68 6.14 1.78
C LYS A 77 7.41 6.67 2.44
N ARG A 78 7.38 6.83 3.76
CA ARG A 78 6.23 7.41 4.49
C ARG A 78 6.20 8.93 4.39
N GLU A 79 7.37 9.57 4.43
CA GLU A 79 7.51 11.04 4.34
C GLU A 79 7.33 11.58 2.92
N SER A 80 7.54 10.74 1.90
CA SER A 80 7.35 11.09 0.49
C SER A 80 5.91 10.91 -0.03
N LYS A 81 4.96 10.59 0.86
CA LYS A 81 3.55 10.34 0.56
C LYS A 81 2.68 11.47 1.10
#